data_AF-A0A7N6BJP9-F1
#
_entry.id   AF-A0A7N6BJP9-F1
#
_cell.length_a   1.000
_cell.length_b   1.000
_cell.length_c   1.000
_cell.angle_alpha   90.00
_cell.angle_beta   90.00
_cell.angle_gamma   90.00
#
_symmetry.space_group_name_H-M   'P 1'
#
loop_
_entity.id
_entity.type
_entity.pdbx_description
1 polymer ?
#
loop_
_entity_poly.entity_id
_entity_poly.type
_entity_poly.pdbx_seq_one_letter_code
_entity_poly.pdbx_strand_id
1 'polypeptide(L)'
;MADVLSVLRQYNIQKKEIVAKGDEVIFGEFSWPKNVKTNYIIWGTGKEGQPKEYYTLDSILFLLNNVHLPHPSYVRRAATENIPVVRRPDRKGLLSYLNGESSTSTSIDRSAPIEIGLQRPTQVKRAADEVSSEAKKPRIEDEERVRLDKERLAARLEGHKEGIVQTDQIRSLSEAMSVEKIAAIKAKIMAKKRSTIKTDLDDDITLKQRSFVDAEVDVTRDIVSRERVWRTRTTILQSTGKNFSKNIFAILQSVKAREEGRAPEQRPAQNAAQVDPSLRNKQPVPAAYNRYDQERFKGKEETEGFKIDTMGTYHGMTLKSVTVRTTSLSQARPPPNQKKGSRTPIIIIPAATTSLITMLNAKDLLQDLKFVTSEEKKKQGIPRDNEVLLQRRKDQVQPGGTTLSVTVPYRIIDQPLKLAPQDWDRVVAVFVQGPAWQFKGWPWLLPDGSPVDIFAKIRAFHLKYDEAKTDPNVQKWDVTVLELSRHRRHLDRPVFLRFWETLDRYMVKHKSHLRF
;
A
#
# COMPACT_ATOMS: atom_id res chain seq x y z
N MET A 1 -8.23 11.53 9.86
CA MET A 1 -9.14 12.29 8.98
C MET A 1 -10.54 11.78 9.27
N ALA A 2 -11.46 12.65 9.70
CA ALA A 2 -12.80 12.26 10.15
C ALA A 2 -13.82 12.39 9.02
N ASP A 3 -14.78 11.47 8.95
CA ASP A 3 -15.92 11.52 8.03
C ASP A 3 -16.92 12.63 8.40
N VAL A 4 -17.72 13.08 7.43
CA VAL A 4 -18.69 14.20 7.59
C VAL A 4 -19.68 13.95 8.74
N LEU A 5 -20.12 12.70 8.93
CA LEU A 5 -21.04 12.36 10.03
C LEU A 5 -20.35 12.45 11.40
N SER A 6 -19.10 12.00 11.50
CA SER A 6 -18.28 12.18 12.70
C SER A 6 -18.04 13.65 13.03
N VAL A 7 -17.81 14.50 12.01
CA VAL A 7 -17.69 15.96 12.18
C VAL A 7 -19.01 16.56 12.69
N LEU A 8 -20.14 16.22 12.06
CA LEU A 8 -21.47 16.66 12.49
C LEU A 8 -21.76 16.26 13.94
N ARG A 9 -21.44 15.02 14.32
CA ARG A 9 -21.56 14.53 15.71
C ARG A 9 -20.71 15.37 16.67
N GLN A 10 -19.46 15.63 16.32
CA GLN A 10 -18.57 16.42 17.17
C GLN A 10 -19.12 17.84 17.39
N TYR A 11 -19.62 18.48 16.33
CA TYR A 11 -20.22 19.82 16.42
C TYR A 11 -21.51 19.83 17.25
N ASN A 12 -22.36 18.81 17.10
CA ASN A 12 -23.59 18.70 17.90
C ASN A 12 -23.32 18.45 19.40
N ILE A 13 -22.33 17.60 19.72
CA ILE A 13 -21.90 17.33 21.11
C ILE A 13 -21.29 18.60 21.72
N GLN A 14 -20.43 19.30 20.97
CA GLN A 14 -19.77 20.53 21.42
C GLN A 14 -20.68 21.77 21.36
N LYS A 15 -21.93 21.63 20.89
CA LYS A 15 -22.88 22.74 20.67
C LYS A 15 -22.26 23.91 19.89
N LYS A 16 -21.43 23.57 18.91
CA LYS A 16 -20.83 24.55 17.98
C LYS A 16 -21.82 24.92 16.90
N GLU A 17 -21.70 26.14 16.39
CA GLU A 17 -22.56 26.64 15.32
C GLU A 17 -22.32 25.86 14.01
N ILE A 18 -23.42 25.47 13.36
CA ILE A 18 -23.44 24.81 12.05
C ILE A 18 -24.18 25.75 11.11
N VAL A 19 -23.49 26.29 10.10
CA VAL A 19 -24.04 27.30 9.20
C VAL A 19 -24.43 26.65 7.88
N ALA A 20 -25.73 26.63 7.56
CA ALA A 20 -26.22 26.20 6.25
C ALA A 20 -26.41 27.44 5.34
N LYS A 21 -25.57 27.59 4.30
CA LYS A 21 -25.65 28.69 3.32
C LYS A 21 -25.90 28.12 1.92
N GLY A 22 -27.07 28.40 1.36
CA GLY A 22 -27.46 27.89 0.05
C GLY A 22 -27.46 26.36 0.02
N ASP A 23 -26.62 25.79 -0.85
CA ASP A 23 -26.44 24.34 -1.02
C ASP A 23 -25.24 23.76 -0.23
N GLU A 24 -24.58 24.57 0.61
CA GLU A 24 -23.45 24.13 1.43
C GLU A 24 -23.74 24.19 2.93
N VAL A 25 -23.12 23.27 3.67
CA VAL A 25 -23.11 23.21 5.13
C VAL A 25 -21.68 23.42 5.60
N ILE A 26 -21.50 24.43 6.45
CA ILE A 26 -20.20 24.90 6.93
C ILE A 26 -20.03 24.50 8.40
N PHE A 27 -18.92 23.83 8.69
CA PHE A 27 -18.46 23.48 10.03
C PHE A 27 -17.10 24.13 10.28
N GLY A 28 -17.12 25.37 10.80
CA GLY A 28 -15.90 26.15 11.01
C GLY A 28 -15.17 26.45 9.71
N GLU A 29 -14.03 25.80 9.49
CA GLU A 29 -13.14 25.99 8.33
C GLU A 29 -13.45 25.07 7.14
N PHE A 30 -14.40 24.14 7.30
CA PHE A 30 -14.73 23.12 6.31
C PHE A 30 -16.16 23.30 5.81
N SER A 31 -16.37 23.24 4.49
CA SER A 31 -17.71 23.15 3.90
C SER A 31 -17.90 21.86 3.11
N TRP A 32 -19.14 21.35 3.14
CA TRP A 32 -19.61 20.22 2.34
C TRP A 32 -20.95 20.57 1.68
N PRO A 33 -21.24 20.03 0.49
CA PRO A 33 -22.56 20.20 -0.10
C PRO A 33 -23.63 19.43 0.69
N LYS A 34 -24.85 19.94 0.72
CA LYS A 34 -25.99 19.32 1.43
C LYS A 34 -26.30 17.89 0.96
N ASN A 35 -26.10 17.63 -0.33
CA ASN A 35 -26.34 16.33 -0.96
C ASN A 35 -25.26 15.27 -0.67
N VAL A 36 -24.18 15.60 0.04
CA VAL A 36 -23.09 14.67 0.33
C VAL A 36 -23.62 13.44 1.07
N LYS A 37 -23.25 12.25 0.60
CA LYS A 37 -23.65 11.00 1.26
C LYS A 37 -22.79 10.77 2.49
N THR A 38 -23.46 10.48 3.61
CA THR A 38 -22.77 10.10 4.85
C THR A 38 -22.40 8.61 4.84
N ASN A 39 -21.87 8.12 5.95
CA ASN A 39 -21.57 6.71 6.19
C ASN A 39 -22.70 5.97 6.97
N TYR A 40 -23.87 6.59 7.15
CA TYR A 40 -25.01 5.96 7.83
C TYR A 40 -25.95 5.29 6.83
N ILE A 41 -26.10 3.95 6.92
CA ILE A 41 -26.91 3.14 6.01
C ILE A 41 -28.41 3.38 6.26
N ILE A 42 -29.18 3.50 5.17
CA ILE A 42 -30.65 3.57 5.21
C ILE A 42 -31.22 2.19 5.55
N TRP A 43 -32.03 2.09 6.60
CA TRP A 43 -32.68 0.85 7.01
C TRP A 43 -33.50 0.22 5.89
N GLY A 44 -33.27 -1.08 5.64
CA GLY A 44 -33.93 -1.84 4.58
C GLY A 44 -33.17 -1.84 3.25
N THR A 45 -32.09 -1.07 3.12
CA THR A 45 -31.17 -1.17 1.97
C THR A 45 -30.04 -2.16 2.26
N GLY A 46 -29.36 -2.67 1.23
CA GLY A 46 -28.33 -3.70 1.38
C GLY A 46 -28.83 -5.11 1.73
N LYS A 47 -30.15 -5.34 1.69
CA LYS A 47 -30.80 -6.66 1.84
C LYS A 47 -31.21 -7.17 0.45
N GLU A 48 -31.28 -8.50 0.27
CA GLU A 48 -31.75 -9.14 -0.97
C GLU A 48 -31.02 -8.71 -2.26
N GLY A 49 -29.74 -8.33 -2.15
CA GLY A 49 -28.93 -7.95 -3.32
C GLY A 49 -29.14 -6.51 -3.81
N GLN A 50 -29.99 -5.72 -3.16
CA GLN A 50 -30.09 -4.28 -3.43
C GLN A 50 -28.85 -3.54 -2.92
N PRO A 51 -28.38 -2.48 -3.61
CA PRO A 51 -27.23 -1.70 -3.17
C PRO A 51 -27.49 -1.06 -1.79
N LYS A 52 -26.43 -0.87 -1.02
CA LYS A 52 -26.48 -0.08 0.22
C LYS A 52 -26.64 1.39 -0.15
N GLU A 53 -27.64 2.05 0.41
CA GLU A 53 -27.81 3.49 0.30
C GLU A 53 -27.50 4.16 1.63
N TYR A 54 -27.08 5.42 1.55
CA TYR A 54 -26.67 6.20 2.72
C TYR A 54 -27.48 7.49 2.78
N TYR A 55 -27.80 7.94 3.99
CA TYR A 55 -28.45 9.24 4.18
C TYR A 55 -27.52 10.37 3.76
N THR A 56 -28.09 11.42 3.17
CA THR A 56 -27.36 12.66 2.87
C THR A 56 -27.17 13.49 4.14
N LEU A 57 -26.21 14.41 4.11
CA LEU A 57 -26.00 15.35 5.21
C LEU A 57 -27.26 16.17 5.51
N ASP A 58 -27.95 16.63 4.46
CA ASP A 58 -29.17 17.42 4.58
C ASP A 58 -30.29 16.66 5.31
N SER A 59 -30.51 15.39 4.98
CA SER A 59 -31.51 14.55 5.67
C SER A 59 -31.24 14.41 7.16
N ILE A 60 -29.98 14.28 7.56
CA ILE A 60 -29.59 14.11 8.97
C ILE A 60 -29.65 15.45 9.71
N LEU A 61 -29.22 16.54 9.08
CA LEU A 61 -29.26 17.88 9.66
C LEU A 61 -30.71 18.35 9.83
N PHE A 62 -31.58 18.06 8.85
CA PHE A 62 -33.01 18.34 8.93
C PHE A 62 -33.69 17.58 10.08
N LEU A 63 -33.31 16.32 10.30
CA LEU A 63 -33.76 15.55 11.47
C LEU A 63 -33.33 16.21 12.78
N LEU A 64 -32.07 16.67 12.87
CA LEU A 64 -31.50 17.27 14.07
C LEU A 64 -32.20 18.60 14.44
N ASN A 65 -32.55 19.42 13.44
CA ASN A 65 -33.30 20.66 13.65
C ASN A 65 -34.77 20.42 14.07
N ASN A 66 -35.33 19.27 13.70
CA ASN A 66 -36.74 18.92 13.91
C ASN A 66 -36.95 17.76 14.89
N VAL A 67 -36.00 17.51 15.81
CA VAL A 67 -36.07 16.39 16.77
C VAL A 67 -37.31 16.44 17.66
N HIS A 68 -37.75 17.65 18.02
CA HIS A 68 -38.91 17.91 18.88
C HIS A 68 -40.25 17.51 18.24
N LEU A 69 -40.31 17.38 16.90
CA LEU A 69 -41.54 17.02 16.21
C LEU A 69 -41.77 15.49 16.25
N PRO A 70 -43.02 15.04 16.48
CA PRO A 70 -43.40 13.65 16.26
C PRO A 70 -43.07 13.19 14.84
N HIS A 71 -42.69 11.92 14.67
CA HIS A 71 -42.23 11.39 13.38
C HIS A 71 -43.18 11.67 12.19
N PRO A 72 -44.51 11.54 12.32
CA PRO A 72 -45.44 11.88 11.23
C PRO A 72 -45.42 13.36 10.83
N SER A 73 -45.28 14.28 11.79
CA SER A 73 -45.17 15.72 11.51
C SER A 73 -43.82 16.08 10.89
N TYR A 74 -42.75 15.41 11.32
CA TYR A 74 -41.43 15.50 10.68
C TYR A 74 -41.46 15.06 9.22
N VAL A 75 -42.11 13.93 8.91
CA VAL A 75 -42.23 13.42 7.52
C VAL A 75 -42.96 14.42 6.63
N ARG A 76 -44.07 15.00 7.11
CA ARG A 76 -44.80 16.04 6.37
C ARG A 76 -43.93 17.26 6.07
N ARG A 77 -43.18 17.73 7.08
CA ARG A 77 -42.29 18.89 6.92
C ARG A 77 -41.12 18.62 5.96
N ALA A 78 -40.52 17.44 6.05
CA ALA A 78 -39.46 17.01 5.13
C ALA A 78 -39.97 16.93 3.68
N ALA A 79 -41.20 16.47 3.46
CA ALA A 79 -41.82 16.43 2.14
C ALA A 79 -42.04 17.83 1.56
N THR A 80 -42.46 18.81 2.38
CA THR A 80 -42.60 20.21 1.96
C THR A 80 -41.27 20.82 1.52
N GLU A 81 -40.17 20.48 2.20
CA GLU A 81 -38.83 20.98 1.88
C GLU A 81 -38.08 20.14 0.83
N ASN A 82 -38.74 19.10 0.26
CA ASN A 82 -38.15 18.14 -0.69
C ASN A 82 -36.89 17.42 -0.17
N ILE A 83 -36.80 17.18 1.14
CA ILE A 83 -35.66 16.51 1.78
C ILE A 83 -35.98 15.03 1.98
N PRO A 84 -35.08 14.10 1.61
CA PRO A 84 -35.27 12.67 1.88
C PRO A 84 -35.42 12.39 3.38
N VAL A 85 -36.46 11.62 3.74
CA VAL A 85 -36.85 11.37 5.13
C VAL A 85 -36.00 10.27 5.77
N VAL A 86 -35.45 10.54 6.95
CA VAL A 86 -34.84 9.50 7.80
C VAL A 86 -35.91 8.52 8.27
N ARG A 87 -35.74 7.23 7.98
CA ARG A 87 -36.73 6.19 8.28
C ARG A 87 -36.91 6.01 9.79
N ARG A 88 -38.14 5.67 10.20
CA ARG A 88 -38.50 5.50 11.61
C ARG A 88 -37.58 4.52 12.40
N PRO A 89 -37.17 3.36 11.85
CA PRO A 89 -36.28 2.44 12.56
C PRO A 89 -34.88 3.01 12.84
N ASP A 90 -34.37 3.88 11.97
CA ASP A 90 -33.04 4.48 12.11
C ASP A 90 -33.03 5.66 13.07
N ARG A 91 -34.16 6.35 13.24
CA ARG A 91 -34.24 7.62 13.97
C ARG A 91 -33.67 7.54 15.38
N LYS A 92 -33.98 6.48 16.14
CA LYS A 92 -33.49 6.33 17.52
C LYS A 92 -31.97 6.10 17.58
N GLY A 93 -31.46 5.19 16.74
CA GLY A 93 -30.03 4.85 16.71
C GLY A 93 -29.17 6.02 16.20
N LEU A 94 -29.65 6.74 15.20
CA LEU A 94 -28.97 7.90 14.64
C LEU A 94 -28.88 9.05 15.65
N LEU A 95 -29.97 9.36 16.36
CA LEU A 95 -29.96 10.41 17.38
C LEU A 95 -29.08 10.07 18.59
N SER A 96 -29.13 8.82 19.06
CA SER A 96 -28.26 8.35 20.16
C SER A 96 -26.77 8.48 19.79
N TYR A 97 -26.42 8.20 18.54
CA TYR A 97 -25.06 8.41 18.04
C TYR A 97 -24.71 9.90 17.97
N LEU A 98 -25.56 10.75 17.38
CA LEU A 98 -25.31 12.19 17.21
C LEU A 98 -25.24 12.96 18.53
N ASN A 99 -26.00 12.54 19.55
CA ASN A 99 -25.98 13.13 20.89
C ASN A 99 -24.81 12.64 21.74
N GLY A 100 -24.04 11.65 21.26
CA GLY A 100 -22.90 11.12 21.98
C GLY A 100 -23.21 10.02 22.99
N GLU A 101 -24.48 9.64 23.18
CA GLU A 101 -24.90 8.53 24.05
C GLU A 101 -24.28 7.20 23.59
N SER A 102 -24.15 7.02 22.28
CA SER A 102 -23.48 5.87 21.66
C SER A 102 -22.23 6.32 20.90
N SER A 103 -21.11 5.61 21.08
CA SER A 103 -19.85 5.85 20.35
C SER A 103 -19.81 5.15 18.98
N THR A 104 -20.69 4.16 18.77
CA THR A 104 -20.84 3.39 17.52
C THR A 104 -22.30 3.02 17.28
N SER A 105 -22.72 2.91 16.02
CA SER A 105 -24.02 2.37 15.63
C SER A 105 -23.81 1.24 14.61
N THR A 106 -24.67 0.21 14.66
CA THR A 106 -24.64 -0.94 13.74
C THR A 106 -24.89 -0.54 12.29
N SER A 107 -25.58 0.58 12.07
CA SER A 107 -25.87 1.13 10.74
C SER A 107 -24.73 2.00 10.16
N ILE A 108 -23.64 2.23 10.91
CA ILE A 108 -22.49 3.02 10.42
C ILE A 108 -21.51 2.11 9.68
N ASP A 109 -21.39 2.34 8.38
CA ASP A 109 -20.43 1.63 7.54
C ASP A 109 -19.09 2.39 7.47
N ARG A 110 -18.12 1.98 8.29
CA ARG A 110 -16.75 2.55 8.26
C ARG A 110 -16.00 2.28 6.95
N SER A 111 -16.55 1.45 6.07
CA SER A 111 -15.99 1.15 4.75
C SER A 111 -16.67 1.90 3.60
N ALA A 112 -17.68 2.73 3.90
CA ALA A 112 -18.30 3.62 2.92
C ALA A 112 -17.23 4.51 2.25
N PRO A 113 -17.26 4.68 0.91
CA PRO A 113 -16.38 5.60 0.22
C PRO A 113 -16.55 7.01 0.81
N ILE A 114 -15.54 7.48 1.55
CA ILE A 114 -15.57 8.83 2.10
C ILE A 114 -15.30 9.75 0.90
N GLU A 115 -16.27 10.62 0.58
CA GLU A 115 -16.15 11.64 -0.48
C GLU A 115 -15.22 12.78 -0.02
N ILE A 116 -13.95 12.43 0.25
CA ILE A 116 -12.89 13.31 0.77
C ILE A 116 -12.62 14.48 -0.20
N GLY A 117 -12.98 14.34 -1.49
CA GLY A 117 -12.78 15.35 -2.53
C GLY A 117 -13.75 16.55 -2.51
N LEU A 118 -14.72 16.61 -1.59
CA LEU A 118 -15.70 17.72 -1.51
C LEU A 118 -15.41 18.74 -0.41
N GLN A 119 -14.36 18.54 0.39
CA GLN A 119 -13.98 19.46 1.45
C GLN A 119 -13.40 20.74 0.83
N ARG A 120 -14.18 21.81 0.79
CA ARG A 120 -13.72 23.13 0.32
C ARG A 120 -13.29 23.96 1.52
N PRO A 121 -12.14 24.66 1.47
CA PRO A 121 -11.79 25.67 2.46
C PRO A 121 -12.80 26.80 2.38
N THR A 122 -13.34 27.24 3.53
CA THR A 122 -14.38 28.26 3.58
C THR A 122 -13.84 29.60 3.06
N GLN A 123 -14.15 29.98 1.82
CA GLN A 123 -13.92 31.34 1.32
C GLN A 123 -15.01 32.27 1.86
N VAL A 124 -14.92 32.63 3.14
CA VAL A 124 -15.68 33.78 3.65
C VAL A 124 -14.97 35.03 3.14
N LYS A 125 -15.43 35.53 1.98
CA LYS A 125 -15.16 36.91 1.55
C LYS A 125 -15.63 37.85 2.66
N ARG A 126 -14.70 38.47 3.38
CA ARG A 126 -14.97 39.76 4.01
C ARG A 126 -15.18 40.75 2.86
N ALA A 127 -16.36 41.34 2.83
CA ALA A 127 -16.65 42.48 1.98
C ALA A 127 -15.85 43.69 2.50
N ALA A 128 -14.96 44.24 1.66
CA ALA A 128 -14.58 45.64 1.65
C ALA A 128 -13.79 45.92 0.36
N ASP A 129 -14.30 46.91 -0.38
CA ASP A 129 -13.77 47.65 -1.52
C ASP A 129 -13.59 46.99 -2.90
N GLU A 130 -14.47 47.43 -3.80
CA GLU A 130 -14.17 47.70 -5.20
C GLU A 130 -12.92 48.60 -5.33
N VAL A 131 -11.90 48.14 -6.05
CA VAL A 131 -11.12 49.02 -6.94
C VAL A 131 -10.76 48.23 -8.21
N SER A 132 -11.11 48.86 -9.34
CA SER A 132 -10.84 48.47 -10.72
C SER A 132 -9.34 48.36 -11.06
N SER A 133 -9.04 47.48 -12.03
CA SER A 133 -7.97 47.56 -13.04
C SER A 133 -6.55 47.99 -12.65
N GLU A 134 -5.56 47.09 -12.80
CA GLU A 134 -4.39 47.32 -13.70
C GLU A 134 -3.40 46.14 -13.67
N ALA A 135 -2.82 45.85 -14.85
CA ALA A 135 -1.82 44.83 -15.10
C ALA A 135 -0.48 45.16 -14.38
N LYS A 136 0.05 44.23 -13.59
CA LYS A 136 1.36 44.38 -12.96
C LYS A 136 2.47 43.75 -13.81
N LYS A 137 3.40 44.62 -14.22
CA LYS A 137 4.71 44.36 -14.86
C LYS A 137 5.61 43.45 -14.00
N PRO A 138 6.57 42.72 -14.59
CA PRO A 138 7.47 41.82 -13.87
C PRO A 138 8.50 42.58 -13.01
N ARG A 139 8.78 42.02 -11.83
CA ARG A 139 9.66 42.52 -10.77
C ARG A 139 11.12 42.10 -11.05
N ILE A 140 11.97 43.07 -11.38
CA ILE A 140 13.36 42.88 -11.82
C ILE A 140 14.36 42.62 -10.65
N GLU A 141 13.94 42.76 -9.39
CA GLU A 141 14.83 42.62 -8.23
C GLU A 141 15.20 41.18 -7.84
N ASP A 142 14.46 40.16 -8.33
CA ASP A 142 14.72 38.76 -7.95
C ASP A 142 15.85 38.12 -8.77
N GLU A 143 16.15 38.61 -9.98
CA GLU A 143 17.18 38.01 -10.84
C GLU A 143 18.61 38.31 -10.37
N GLU A 144 18.88 39.52 -9.87
CA GLU A 144 20.20 39.87 -9.32
C GLU A 144 20.50 39.09 -8.04
N ARG A 145 19.51 38.91 -7.16
CA ARG A 145 19.68 38.15 -5.90
C ARG A 145 19.98 36.68 -6.18
N VAL A 146 19.29 36.09 -7.17
CA VAL A 146 19.53 34.71 -7.59
C VAL A 146 20.90 34.56 -8.29
N ARG A 147 21.36 35.58 -9.01
CA ARG A 147 22.69 35.58 -9.64
C ARG A 147 23.81 35.64 -8.58
N LEU A 148 23.66 36.52 -7.58
CA LEU A 148 24.61 36.66 -6.49
C LEU A 148 24.71 35.38 -5.63
N ASP A 149 23.58 34.72 -5.38
CA ASP A 149 23.55 33.45 -4.63
C ASP A 149 24.16 32.29 -5.44
N LYS A 150 23.97 32.25 -6.77
CA LYS A 150 24.66 31.29 -7.64
C LYS A 150 26.18 31.47 -7.64
N GLU A 151 26.63 32.71 -7.69
CA GLU A 151 28.07 33.05 -7.68
C GLU A 151 28.71 32.72 -6.33
N ARG A 152 28.00 33.00 -5.23
CA ARG A 152 28.43 32.63 -3.87
C ARG A 152 28.49 31.11 -3.65
N LEU A 153 27.61 30.34 -4.30
CA LEU A 153 27.61 28.89 -4.25
C LEU A 153 28.75 28.28 -5.10
N ALA A 154 29.06 28.88 -6.25
CA ALA A 154 30.17 28.48 -7.11
C ALA A 154 31.54 28.69 -6.43
N ALA A 155 31.75 29.85 -5.79
CA ALA A 155 32.98 30.15 -5.05
C ALA A 155 33.21 29.19 -3.86
N ARG A 156 32.13 28.63 -3.28
CA ARG A 156 32.20 27.63 -2.21
C ARG A 156 32.60 26.23 -2.69
N LEU A 157 32.43 25.94 -3.98
CA LEU A 157 32.65 24.61 -4.56
C LEU A 157 34.02 24.47 -5.25
N GLU A 158 34.70 25.59 -5.55
CA GLU A 158 35.99 25.60 -6.26
C GLU A 158 37.20 25.37 -5.33
N GLY A 159 37.05 25.59 -4.02
CA GLY A 159 38.14 25.50 -3.03
C GLY A 159 38.58 24.07 -2.62
N HIS A 160 38.06 23.01 -3.23
CA HIS A 160 38.47 21.62 -2.93
C HIS A 160 38.59 20.78 -4.19
N LYS A 161 39.64 21.05 -4.97
CA LYS A 161 40.29 20.07 -5.83
C LYS A 161 41.79 20.12 -5.57
N GLU A 162 42.30 19.10 -4.90
CA GLU A 162 43.49 18.34 -5.29
C GLU A 162 43.85 17.35 -4.17
N GLY A 163 44.14 16.10 -4.55
CA GLY A 163 44.50 15.03 -3.62
C GLY A 163 44.18 13.65 -4.16
N ILE A 164 44.96 13.22 -5.16
CA ILE A 164 45.01 11.84 -5.67
C ILE A 164 45.30 10.89 -4.49
N VAL A 165 44.41 9.92 -4.26
CA VAL A 165 44.60 8.86 -3.24
C VAL A 165 45.33 7.70 -3.91
N GLN A 166 46.62 7.55 -3.64
CA GLN A 166 47.35 6.31 -3.92
C GLN A 166 46.99 5.26 -2.86
N THR A 167 46.54 4.12 -3.35
CA THR A 167 46.24 2.91 -2.58
C THR A 167 47.50 2.06 -2.46
N ASP A 168 48.18 2.10 -1.32
CA ASP A 168 48.99 0.99 -0.79
C ASP A 168 49.41 1.29 0.65
N GLN A 169 49.44 0.26 1.50
CA GLN A 169 49.72 0.26 2.94
C GLN A 169 48.52 0.40 3.89
N ILE A 170 47.68 -0.63 3.93
CA ILE A 170 46.83 -0.92 5.09
C ILE A 170 47.71 -1.64 6.14
N ARG A 171 48.06 -0.96 7.23
CA ARG A 171 48.55 -1.59 8.47
C ARG A 171 47.63 -1.22 9.63
N SER A 172 47.31 -2.23 10.44
CA SER A 172 46.35 -2.21 11.55
C SER A 172 46.75 -1.19 12.64
N LEU A 173 45.89 -0.21 12.89
CA LEU A 173 46.09 0.89 13.86
C LEU A 173 45.73 0.48 15.30
N SER A 174 46.19 -0.68 15.77
CA SER A 174 45.97 -1.13 17.15
C SER A 174 47.22 -1.11 18.03
N GLU A 175 48.39 -0.74 17.52
CA GLU A 175 49.66 -1.00 18.24
C GLU A 175 50.67 0.17 18.29
N ALA A 176 50.27 1.42 18.07
CA ALA A 176 51.24 2.53 18.01
C ALA A 176 50.90 3.85 18.72
N MET A 177 49.81 3.96 19.50
CA MET A 177 49.47 5.22 20.19
C MET A 177 48.86 4.97 21.57
N SER A 178 49.52 5.45 22.62
CA SER A 178 49.02 5.36 24.00
C SER A 178 47.74 6.19 24.18
N VAL A 179 46.86 5.71 25.08
CA VAL A 179 45.55 6.32 25.40
C VAL A 179 45.67 7.79 25.78
N GLU A 180 46.77 8.16 26.43
CA GLU A 180 47.10 9.54 26.83
C GLU A 180 47.32 10.47 25.63
N LYS A 181 47.94 9.96 24.56
CA LYS A 181 48.21 10.74 23.35
C LYS A 181 46.92 10.99 22.55
N ILE A 182 45.99 10.03 22.60
CA ILE A 182 44.64 10.17 22.02
C ILE A 182 43.82 11.20 22.80
N ALA A 183 43.93 11.22 24.14
CA ALA A 183 43.28 12.22 24.98
C ALA A 183 43.83 13.63 24.74
N ALA A 184 45.14 13.78 24.61
CA ALA A 184 45.79 15.05 24.30
C ALA A 184 45.38 15.61 22.93
N ILE A 185 45.26 14.76 21.90
CA ILE A 185 44.81 15.18 20.56
C ILE A 185 43.34 15.62 20.59
N LYS A 186 42.48 14.89 21.31
CA LYS A 186 41.07 15.29 21.50
C LYS A 186 40.94 16.61 22.24
N ALA A 187 41.72 16.83 23.30
CA ALA A 187 41.73 18.09 24.03
C ALA A 187 42.17 19.27 23.14
N LYS A 188 43.21 19.06 22.31
CA LYS A 188 43.72 20.08 21.38
C LYS A 188 42.71 20.44 20.28
N ILE A 189 41.95 19.46 19.77
CA ILE A 189 40.86 19.68 18.81
C ILE A 189 39.69 20.43 19.47
N MET A 190 39.36 20.11 20.72
CA MET A 190 38.27 20.76 21.44
C MET A 190 38.60 22.22 21.79
N ALA A 191 39.85 22.51 22.16
CA ALA A 191 40.33 23.86 22.40
C ALA A 191 40.32 24.71 21.11
N LYS A 192 40.75 24.13 19.99
CA LYS A 192 40.73 24.82 18.68
C LYS A 192 39.29 25.06 18.18
N LYS A 193 38.34 24.18 18.48
CA LYS A 193 36.90 24.39 18.21
C LYS A 193 36.28 25.53 19.03
N ARG A 194 36.79 25.78 20.25
CA ARG A 194 36.30 26.84 21.13
C ARG A 194 36.84 28.23 20.76
N SER A 195 37.97 28.32 20.07
CA SER A 195 38.60 29.61 19.70
C SER A 195 38.18 30.17 18.34
N THR A 196 37.54 29.38 17.45
CA THR A 196 37.21 29.83 16.07
C THR A 196 35.82 30.46 15.93
N ILE A 197 35.10 30.69 17.04
CA ILE A 197 33.83 31.42 17.04
C ILE A 197 33.96 32.61 17.99
N LYS A 198 34.71 33.61 17.53
CA LYS A 198 34.55 35.01 17.93
C LYS A 198 34.43 35.82 16.66
N THR A 199 33.20 36.07 16.25
CA THR A 199 32.86 37.20 15.39
C THR A 199 32.32 38.25 16.33
N ASP A 200 33.20 39.18 16.73
CA ASP A 200 32.80 40.46 17.30
C ASP A 200 32.08 41.22 16.17
N LEU A 201 30.75 41.18 16.18
CA LEU A 201 29.79 42.14 15.62
C LEU A 201 28.37 41.52 15.74
N ASP A 202 27.47 42.27 16.38
CA ASP A 202 26.00 42.13 16.46
C ASP A 202 25.37 41.23 17.55
N ASP A 203 25.32 41.78 18.76
CA ASP A 203 24.56 41.29 19.93
C ASP A 203 23.01 41.26 19.75
N ASP A 204 22.45 41.69 18.60
CA ASP A 204 21.00 41.74 18.38
C ASP A 204 20.40 40.45 17.75
N ILE A 205 21.23 39.58 17.16
CA ILE A 205 20.78 38.32 16.52
C ILE A 205 20.63 37.17 17.53
N THR A 206 21.42 37.18 18.61
CA THR A 206 21.48 36.06 19.56
C THR A 206 20.23 35.97 20.45
N LEU A 207 19.54 37.08 20.71
CA LEU A 207 18.29 37.09 21.49
C LEU A 207 17.13 36.46 20.70
N LYS A 208 17.02 36.76 19.39
CA LYS A 208 16.01 36.19 18.48
C LYS A 208 16.25 34.71 18.19
N GLN A 209 17.50 34.27 18.14
CA GLN A 209 17.83 32.87 17.90
C GLN A 209 17.53 31.99 19.14
N ARG A 210 17.69 32.52 20.36
CA ARG A 210 17.27 31.81 21.59
C ARG A 210 15.75 31.68 21.69
N SER A 211 14.98 32.70 21.34
CA SER A 211 13.50 32.61 21.36
C SER A 211 12.94 31.64 20.31
N PHE A 212 13.59 31.51 19.14
CA PHE A 212 13.17 30.57 18.10
C PHE A 212 13.43 29.11 18.48
N VAL A 213 14.57 28.81 19.11
CA VAL A 213 14.91 27.44 19.53
C VAL A 213 14.04 26.98 20.70
N ASP A 214 13.72 27.87 21.64
CA ASP A 214 12.84 27.54 22.78
C ASP A 214 11.37 27.34 22.35
N ALA A 215 10.90 28.14 21.37
CA ALA A 215 9.58 27.95 20.76
C ALA A 215 9.45 26.66 19.95
N GLU A 216 10.52 26.22 19.26
CA GLU A 216 10.54 24.92 18.56
C GLU A 216 10.56 23.72 19.51
N VAL A 217 11.20 23.85 20.68
CA VAL A 217 11.19 22.81 21.73
C VAL A 217 9.78 22.65 22.33
N ASP A 218 9.04 23.74 22.53
CA ASP A 218 7.68 23.68 23.08
C ASP A 218 6.66 23.12 22.08
N VAL A 219 6.78 23.46 20.79
CA VAL A 219 5.93 22.91 19.72
C VAL A 219 6.23 21.43 19.49
N THR A 220 7.51 21.03 19.46
CA THR A 220 7.87 19.61 19.32
C THR A 220 7.48 18.79 20.55
N ARG A 221 7.53 19.36 21.76
CA ARG A 221 7.08 18.70 22.99
C ARG A 221 5.56 18.49 23.01
N ASP A 222 4.77 19.46 22.58
CA ASP A 222 3.31 19.30 22.47
C ASP A 222 2.94 18.24 21.43
N ILE A 223 3.64 18.22 20.28
CA ILE A 223 3.45 17.19 19.24
C ILE A 223 3.81 15.81 19.77
N VAL A 224 4.98 15.64 20.38
CA VAL A 224 5.46 14.35 20.91
C VAL A 224 4.61 13.86 22.09
N SER A 225 4.06 14.77 22.91
CA SER A 225 3.19 14.39 24.04
C SER A 225 1.79 13.91 23.60
N ARG A 226 1.32 14.34 22.42
CA ARG A 226 0.02 13.96 21.85
C ARG A 226 0.11 12.82 20.84
N GLU A 227 1.29 12.56 20.29
CA GLU A 227 1.51 11.50 19.33
C GLU A 227 1.65 10.12 20.01
N ARG A 228 0.96 9.11 19.47
CA ARG A 228 1.10 7.72 19.92
C ARG A 228 1.86 6.91 18.88
N VAL A 229 3.07 6.49 19.23
CA VAL A 229 3.90 5.62 18.38
C VAL A 229 3.38 4.18 18.46
N TRP A 230 2.75 3.72 17.37
CA TRP A 230 2.14 2.37 17.29
C TRP A 230 3.14 1.25 16.99
N ARG A 231 4.23 1.57 16.29
CA ARG A 231 5.30 0.61 15.95
C ARG A 231 6.64 1.33 15.95
N THR A 232 7.66 0.64 16.45
CA THR A 232 9.05 1.07 16.40
C THR A 232 9.89 0.06 15.64
N ARG A 233 11.14 0.42 15.36
CA ARG A 233 12.12 -0.51 14.77
C ARG A 233 12.23 -1.84 15.53
N THR A 234 11.98 -1.84 16.84
CA THR A 234 12.05 -3.04 17.68
C THR A 234 10.76 -3.83 17.66
N THR A 235 9.58 -3.18 17.67
CA THR A 235 8.29 -3.90 17.66
C THR A 235 8.02 -4.58 16.32
N ILE A 236 8.60 -4.11 15.21
CA ILE A 236 8.44 -4.74 13.89
C ILE A 236 9.20 -6.08 13.82
N LEU A 237 10.27 -6.23 14.59
CA LEU A 237 11.08 -7.46 14.63
C LEU A 237 10.48 -8.52 15.57
N GLN A 238 9.46 -8.16 16.34
CA GLN A 238 8.80 -9.04 17.30
C GLN A 238 7.41 -9.39 16.79
N SER A 239 7.03 -10.67 16.88
CA SER A 239 5.66 -11.05 16.55
C SER A 239 4.71 -10.65 17.69
N THR A 240 3.56 -10.09 17.35
CA THR A 240 2.52 -9.78 18.34
C THR A 240 1.79 -11.06 18.73
N GLY A 241 2.16 -11.64 19.87
CA GLY A 241 1.41 -12.73 20.52
C GLY A 241 1.85 -14.15 20.17
N LYS A 242 2.95 -14.35 19.43
CA LYS A 242 3.52 -15.70 19.18
C LYS A 242 4.99 -15.75 19.59
N ASN A 243 5.31 -16.57 20.58
CA ASN A 243 6.70 -16.82 20.96
C ASN A 243 7.17 -18.12 20.32
N PHE A 244 8.02 -18.01 19.30
CA PHE A 244 8.53 -19.16 18.56
C PHE A 244 9.83 -19.72 19.14
N SER A 245 10.41 -19.08 20.16
CA SER A 245 11.73 -19.44 20.70
C SER A 245 11.80 -20.90 21.13
N LYS A 246 10.80 -21.40 21.86
CA LYS A 246 10.78 -22.78 22.36
C LYS A 246 10.79 -23.82 21.24
N ASN A 247 10.05 -23.57 20.15
CA ASN A 247 9.97 -24.50 19.03
C ASN A 247 11.23 -24.40 18.14
N ILE A 248 11.68 -23.18 17.86
CA ILE A 248 12.85 -22.95 16.99
C ILE A 248 14.14 -23.41 17.68
N PHE A 249 14.32 -23.13 18.98
CA PHE A 249 15.51 -23.55 19.70
C PHE A 249 15.58 -25.08 19.89
N ALA A 250 14.46 -25.77 20.07
CA ALA A 250 14.45 -27.23 20.13
C ALA A 250 14.93 -27.87 18.80
N ILE A 251 14.50 -27.31 17.67
CA ILE A 251 14.95 -27.76 16.34
C ILE A 251 16.44 -27.43 16.13
N LEU A 252 16.88 -26.22 16.48
CA LEU A 252 18.29 -25.84 16.38
C LEU A 252 19.19 -26.72 17.24
N GLN A 253 18.76 -27.07 18.46
CA GLN A 253 19.49 -27.97 19.34
C GLN A 253 19.54 -29.41 18.79
N SER A 254 18.45 -29.91 18.19
CA SER A 254 18.44 -31.26 17.62
C SER A 254 19.31 -31.36 16.36
N VAL A 255 19.32 -30.33 15.52
CA VAL A 255 20.22 -30.22 14.36
C VAL A 255 21.68 -30.17 14.84
N LYS A 256 21.97 -29.30 15.82
CA LYS A 256 23.31 -29.18 16.39
C LYS A 256 23.80 -30.49 17.03
N ALA A 257 22.96 -31.18 17.80
CA ALA A 257 23.31 -32.45 18.42
C ALA A 257 23.57 -33.57 17.39
N ARG A 258 22.90 -33.50 16.23
CA ARG A 258 23.11 -34.43 15.11
C ARG A 258 24.41 -34.13 14.35
N GLU A 259 24.75 -32.86 14.17
CA GLU A 259 26.03 -32.42 13.58
C GLU A 259 27.22 -32.71 14.52
N GLU A 260 27.03 -32.60 15.83
CA GLU A 260 28.03 -32.91 16.86
C GLU A 260 28.16 -34.41 17.18
N GLY A 261 27.42 -35.30 16.47
CA GLY A 261 27.52 -36.74 16.62
C GLY A 261 27.01 -37.30 17.95
N ARG A 262 26.16 -36.56 18.68
CA ARG A 262 25.62 -36.93 20.01
C ARG A 262 24.19 -37.49 19.98
N ALA A 263 23.76 -38.10 18.87
CA ALA A 263 22.46 -38.77 18.83
C ALA A 263 22.51 -40.10 19.61
N PRO A 264 21.52 -40.43 20.46
CA PRO A 264 21.46 -41.75 21.09
C PRO A 264 21.24 -42.80 20.01
N GLU A 265 22.15 -43.76 19.96
CA GLU A 265 22.14 -44.93 19.10
C GLU A 265 20.90 -45.79 19.40
N GLN A 266 19.92 -45.84 18.49
CA GLN A 266 18.84 -46.83 18.57
C GLN A 266 19.41 -48.20 18.19
N ARG A 267 19.77 -49.00 19.20
CA ARG A 267 20.13 -50.41 19.03
C ARG A 267 18.90 -51.27 18.74
N PRO A 268 19.03 -52.31 17.90
CA PRO A 268 17.97 -53.28 17.65
C PRO A 268 17.90 -54.31 18.80
N ALA A 269 16.70 -54.62 19.29
CA ALA A 269 16.52 -55.63 20.34
C ALA A 269 16.05 -56.96 19.76
N GLN A 270 16.88 -58.00 19.91
CA GLN A 270 16.52 -59.42 19.84
C GLN A 270 16.04 -59.93 21.21
N ASN A 271 15.31 -61.05 21.17
CA ASN A 271 14.50 -61.67 22.21
C ASN A 271 15.20 -62.26 23.45
N ALA A 272 14.36 -62.41 24.48
CA ALA A 272 14.29 -63.48 25.50
C ALA A 272 15.09 -63.39 26.83
N ALA A 273 14.32 -63.04 27.88
CA ALA A 273 14.20 -63.66 29.22
C ALA A 273 15.43 -64.20 29.97
N GLN A 274 15.66 -63.70 31.19
CA GLN A 274 15.47 -64.44 32.46
C GLN A 274 15.58 -63.50 33.67
N VAL A 275 14.95 -63.91 34.76
CA VAL A 275 14.52 -63.13 35.93
C VAL A 275 15.35 -63.53 37.15
N ASP A 276 15.68 -62.59 38.05
CA ASP A 276 15.70 -62.89 39.50
C ASP A 276 15.38 -61.63 40.33
N PRO A 277 14.56 -61.70 41.41
CA PRO A 277 13.97 -60.55 42.09
C PRO A 277 14.52 -60.32 43.50
N SER A 278 14.76 -59.06 43.88
CA SER A 278 14.41 -58.56 45.21
C SER A 278 14.58 -57.03 45.30
N LEU A 279 13.74 -56.41 46.15
CA LEU A 279 13.76 -55.00 46.60
C LEU A 279 12.88 -53.98 45.83
N ARG A 280 11.56 -54.24 45.89
CA ARG A 280 10.51 -53.40 46.53
C ARG A 280 10.70 -51.87 46.54
N ASN A 281 9.85 -51.11 45.81
CA ASN A 281 8.88 -50.18 46.45
C ASN A 281 7.79 -49.64 45.49
N LYS A 282 6.62 -49.36 46.08
CA LYS A 282 5.32 -49.10 45.45
C LYS A 282 5.14 -47.68 44.90
N GLN A 283 4.55 -47.53 43.70
CA GLN A 283 3.59 -46.48 43.32
C GLN A 283 2.62 -47.02 42.24
N PRO A 284 1.36 -46.52 42.17
CA PRO A 284 0.26 -47.16 41.44
C PRO A 284 0.32 -46.91 39.92
N VAL A 285 0.08 -47.97 39.15
CA VAL A 285 0.03 -48.00 37.69
C VAL A 285 -1.35 -47.54 37.21
N PRO A 286 -1.48 -46.59 36.26
CA PRO A 286 -2.72 -46.41 35.52
C PRO A 286 -2.95 -47.62 34.61
N ALA A 287 -4.15 -48.18 34.70
CA ALA A 287 -4.70 -49.36 34.01
C ALA A 287 -3.99 -49.80 32.71
N ALA A 288 -3.53 -51.05 32.71
CA ALA A 288 -3.17 -51.77 31.50
C ALA A 288 -4.41 -51.96 30.61
N TYR A 289 -4.20 -51.71 29.33
CA TYR A 289 -5.20 -51.76 28.27
C TYR A 289 -5.83 -53.15 28.17
N ASN A 290 -7.13 -53.25 28.48
CA ASN A 290 -7.87 -54.50 28.39
C ASN A 290 -8.37 -54.67 26.95
N ARG A 291 -7.94 -55.73 26.26
CA ARG A 291 -8.30 -55.99 24.85
C ARG A 291 -9.82 -56.18 24.65
N TYR A 292 -10.56 -56.47 25.73
CA TYR A 292 -12.01 -56.58 25.74
C TYR A 292 -12.76 -55.26 26.00
N ASP A 293 -12.08 -54.16 26.40
CA ASP A 293 -12.72 -52.84 26.55
C ASP A 293 -12.94 -52.12 25.20
N GLN A 294 -12.33 -52.60 24.12
CA GLN A 294 -12.54 -52.07 22.76
C GLN A 294 -13.93 -52.41 22.19
N GLU A 295 -14.61 -53.44 22.70
CA GLU A 295 -15.97 -53.75 22.25
C GLU A 295 -17.01 -52.78 22.83
N ARG A 296 -16.66 -52.07 23.91
CA ARG A 296 -17.53 -51.05 24.53
C ARG A 296 -17.66 -49.76 23.72
N PHE A 297 -16.78 -49.54 22.74
CA PHE A 297 -16.77 -48.36 21.86
C PHE A 297 -17.17 -48.65 20.41
N LYS A 298 -17.52 -49.90 20.07
CA LYS A 298 -18.21 -50.21 18.81
C LYS A 298 -19.68 -49.80 18.93
N GLY A 299 -19.94 -48.50 18.82
CA GLY A 299 -21.32 -48.01 18.82
C GLY A 299 -21.54 -46.52 19.06
N LYS A 300 -20.50 -45.68 19.06
CA LYS A 300 -20.71 -44.22 19.06
C LYS A 300 -20.62 -43.66 17.64
N GLU A 301 -21.78 -43.34 17.10
CA GLU A 301 -22.07 -42.58 15.88
C GLU A 301 -21.52 -41.13 15.90
N GLU A 302 -20.25 -40.91 16.23
CA GLU A 302 -19.67 -39.54 16.26
C GLU A 302 -18.55 -39.31 15.23
N THR A 303 -18.36 -40.22 14.27
CA THR A 303 -17.36 -40.03 13.19
C THR A 303 -17.94 -40.13 11.78
N GLU A 304 -19.21 -39.75 11.57
CA GLU A 304 -19.78 -39.69 10.22
C GLU A 304 -19.43 -38.41 9.43
N GLY A 305 -18.84 -37.40 10.08
CA GLY A 305 -18.51 -36.11 9.44
C GLY A 305 -17.16 -36.04 8.73
N PHE A 306 -16.19 -36.89 9.08
CA PHE A 306 -14.86 -36.89 8.51
C PHE A 306 -14.48 -38.33 8.17
N LYS A 307 -14.63 -38.72 6.90
CA LYS A 307 -14.20 -40.02 6.35
C LYS A 307 -12.67 -40.17 6.48
N ILE A 308 -12.19 -40.46 7.67
CA ILE A 308 -10.79 -40.72 7.99
C ILE A 308 -10.63 -42.23 8.10
N ASP A 309 -9.85 -42.79 7.18
CA ASP A 309 -9.53 -44.22 7.18
C ASP A 309 -8.41 -44.47 8.19
N THR A 310 -8.75 -45.01 9.36
CA THR A 310 -7.82 -45.19 10.49
C THR A 310 -6.93 -46.43 10.36
N MET A 311 -7.01 -47.18 9.25
CA MET A 311 -6.24 -48.40 9.04
C MET A 311 -5.18 -48.32 7.92
N GLY A 312 -4.98 -47.15 7.31
CA GLY A 312 -3.98 -46.95 6.25
C GLY A 312 -2.63 -46.45 6.73
N THR A 313 -1.56 -47.19 6.47
CA THR A 313 -0.17 -46.77 6.72
C THR A 313 0.34 -45.84 5.60
N TYR A 314 0.67 -44.59 5.94
CA TYR A 314 1.31 -43.63 5.03
C TYR A 314 2.83 -43.65 5.22
N HIS A 315 3.52 -44.50 4.47
CA HIS A 315 4.96 -44.40 4.26
C HIS A 315 5.21 -44.21 2.76
N GLY A 316 5.80 -43.08 2.35
CA GLY A 316 6.33 -42.90 0.99
C GLY A 316 5.67 -41.87 0.05
N MET A 317 4.84 -40.91 0.51
CA MET A 317 4.30 -39.85 -0.37
C MET A 317 5.09 -38.54 -0.24
N THR A 318 5.53 -37.98 -1.38
CA THR A 318 6.17 -36.65 -1.45
C THR A 318 5.14 -35.52 -1.56
N LEU A 319 5.48 -34.34 -1.01
CA LEU A 319 4.64 -33.16 -0.79
C LEU A 319 3.85 -32.59 -2.00
N LYS A 320 4.00 -33.14 -3.21
CA LYS A 320 3.29 -32.69 -4.42
C LYS A 320 1.94 -33.38 -4.64
N SER A 321 1.64 -34.49 -3.98
CA SER A 321 0.39 -35.25 -4.19
C SER A 321 -0.81 -34.77 -3.36
N VAL A 322 -0.62 -33.85 -2.41
CA VAL A 322 -1.70 -33.37 -1.51
C VAL A 322 -2.47 -32.16 -2.08
N THR A 323 -1.95 -31.49 -3.11
CA THR A 323 -2.58 -30.28 -3.67
C THR A 323 -3.50 -30.53 -4.87
N VAL A 324 -3.62 -31.76 -5.36
CA VAL A 324 -4.43 -32.09 -6.55
C VAL A 324 -5.35 -33.25 -6.25
N ARG A 325 -6.35 -33.03 -5.39
CA ARG A 325 -7.64 -33.75 -5.36
C ARG A 325 -8.51 -33.17 -4.25
N THR A 326 -9.50 -32.37 -4.64
CA THR A 326 -10.85 -32.29 -4.03
C THR A 326 -11.65 -31.19 -4.74
N THR A 327 -12.35 -31.58 -5.80
CA THR A 327 -13.57 -30.89 -6.24
C THR A 327 -14.77 -31.55 -5.56
N SER A 328 -15.71 -30.68 -5.16
CA SER A 328 -17.10 -30.91 -4.70
C SER A 328 -17.33 -31.72 -3.42
N LEU A 329 -17.76 -31.03 -2.35
CA LEU A 329 -19.16 -31.05 -1.86
C LEU A 329 -19.38 -29.89 -0.86
N SER A 330 -20.64 -29.47 -0.78
CA SER A 330 -21.17 -28.19 -0.31
C SER A 330 -21.20 -27.99 1.22
N GLN A 331 -20.63 -26.88 1.68
CA GLN A 331 -21.03 -26.21 2.93
C GLN A 331 -21.31 -24.72 2.64
N ALA A 332 -22.40 -24.22 3.24
CA ALA A 332 -22.97 -22.90 3.03
C ALA A 332 -21.93 -21.80 3.22
N ARG A 333 -21.61 -21.15 2.09
CA ARG A 333 -20.69 -20.02 2.00
C ARG A 333 -21.44 -18.76 2.45
N PRO A 334 -20.82 -17.85 3.24
CA PRO A 334 -21.36 -16.49 3.36
C PRO A 334 -21.54 -15.90 1.95
N PRO A 335 -22.53 -15.02 1.71
CA PRO A 335 -22.76 -14.46 0.38
C PRO A 335 -21.44 -13.90 -0.15
N PRO A 336 -21.14 -14.06 -1.45
CA PRO A 336 -19.88 -13.58 -2.01
C PRO A 336 -19.81 -12.08 -1.74
N ASN A 337 -19.04 -11.72 -0.72
CA ASN A 337 -18.58 -10.37 -0.49
C ASN A 337 -18.10 -9.91 -1.85
N GLN A 338 -18.79 -8.95 -2.47
CA GLN A 338 -18.40 -8.40 -3.77
C GLN A 338 -16.92 -8.12 -3.63
N LYS A 339 -16.09 -8.96 -4.27
CA LYS A 339 -14.64 -8.90 -4.09
C LYS A 339 -14.31 -7.46 -4.43
N LYS A 340 -13.87 -6.66 -3.45
CA LYS A 340 -13.35 -5.31 -3.72
C LYS A 340 -12.47 -5.47 -4.95
N GLY A 341 -12.90 -4.88 -6.07
CA GLY A 341 -12.25 -5.09 -7.35
C GLY A 341 -10.75 -4.90 -7.16
N SER A 342 -9.94 -5.83 -7.67
CA SER A 342 -8.49 -5.73 -7.53
C SER A 342 -8.06 -4.33 -8.00
N ARG A 343 -7.26 -3.60 -7.23
CA ARG A 343 -6.75 -2.28 -7.65
C ARG A 343 -5.40 -2.37 -8.37
N THR A 344 -4.97 -3.60 -8.67
CA THR A 344 -3.70 -3.87 -9.33
C THR A 344 -3.81 -3.50 -10.80
N PRO A 345 -2.97 -2.56 -11.30
CA PRO A 345 -2.92 -2.20 -12.71
C PRO A 345 -2.49 -3.37 -13.59
N ILE A 346 -3.02 -3.43 -14.81
CA ILE A 346 -2.76 -4.46 -15.81
C ILE A 346 -2.02 -3.86 -17.02
N ILE A 347 -0.95 -4.53 -17.44
CA ILE A 347 -0.20 -4.23 -18.66
C ILE A 347 -0.41 -5.39 -19.65
N ILE A 348 -0.83 -5.07 -20.86
CA ILE A 348 -1.02 -6.06 -21.92
C ILE A 348 0.20 -6.05 -22.83
N ILE A 349 0.79 -7.23 -23.05
CA ILE A 349 1.86 -7.43 -24.03
C ILE A 349 1.32 -8.25 -25.22
N PRO A 350 1.93 -8.16 -26.40
CA PRO A 350 1.51 -8.98 -27.53
C PRO A 350 1.82 -10.47 -27.28
N ALA A 351 0.93 -11.35 -27.75
CA ALA A 351 1.11 -12.80 -27.69
C ALA A 351 2.11 -13.35 -28.72
N ALA A 352 2.65 -12.51 -29.59
CA ALA A 352 3.55 -12.95 -30.66
C ALA A 352 4.96 -13.25 -30.12
N THR A 353 5.47 -14.41 -30.50
CA THR A 353 6.79 -14.92 -30.08
C THR A 353 7.96 -14.11 -30.63
N THR A 354 7.74 -13.38 -31.73
CA THR A 354 8.70 -12.48 -32.38
C THR A 354 8.77 -11.09 -31.72
N SER A 355 7.90 -10.81 -30.75
CA SER A 355 7.93 -9.55 -30.00
C SER A 355 9.21 -9.43 -29.16
N LEU A 356 9.72 -8.20 -29.05
CA LEU A 356 10.83 -7.87 -28.15
C LEU A 356 10.46 -8.04 -26.67
N ILE A 357 9.18 -7.85 -26.34
CA ILE A 357 8.62 -8.11 -25.00
C ILE A 357 7.67 -9.30 -25.05
N THR A 358 7.92 -10.29 -24.21
CA THR A 358 7.13 -11.53 -24.06
C THR A 358 6.97 -11.87 -22.58
N MET A 359 6.10 -12.83 -22.26
CA MET A 359 5.88 -13.27 -20.87
C MET A 359 7.16 -13.80 -20.19
N LEU A 360 8.19 -14.20 -20.97
CA LEU A 360 9.44 -14.73 -20.45
C LEU A 360 10.43 -13.65 -19.97
N ASN A 361 10.42 -12.48 -20.62
CA ASN A 361 11.40 -11.41 -20.35
C ASN A 361 10.75 -10.12 -19.80
N ALA A 362 9.42 -10.05 -19.74
CA ALA A 362 8.72 -8.85 -19.28
C ALA A 362 9.10 -8.44 -17.85
N LYS A 363 9.46 -9.40 -16.98
CA LYS A 363 9.95 -9.13 -15.64
C LYS A 363 11.29 -8.39 -15.66
N ASP A 364 12.27 -8.92 -16.38
CA ASP A 364 13.60 -8.30 -16.49
C ASP A 364 13.52 -6.90 -17.14
N LEU A 365 12.65 -6.76 -18.15
CA LEU A 365 12.45 -5.50 -18.87
C LEU A 365 11.85 -4.42 -18.00
N LEU A 366 10.72 -4.72 -17.37
CA LEU A 366 9.90 -3.70 -16.70
C LEU A 366 10.29 -3.53 -15.23
N GLN A 367 10.71 -4.59 -14.55
CA GLN A 367 11.12 -4.53 -13.15
C GLN A 367 12.60 -4.21 -12.99
N ASP A 368 13.47 -4.93 -13.72
CA ASP A 368 14.93 -4.81 -13.57
C ASP A 368 15.53 -3.79 -14.56
N LEU A 369 14.71 -3.23 -15.46
CA LEU A 369 15.06 -2.21 -16.44
C LEU A 369 16.18 -2.67 -17.39
N LYS A 370 16.21 -3.97 -17.69
CA LYS A 370 17.24 -4.62 -18.50
C LYS A 370 16.62 -5.44 -19.61
N PHE A 371 17.07 -5.22 -20.85
CA PHE A 371 16.63 -6.06 -21.95
C PHE A 371 17.36 -7.40 -21.96
N VAL A 372 16.57 -8.48 -22.00
CA VAL A 372 17.02 -9.86 -22.19
C VAL A 372 16.17 -10.48 -23.27
N THR A 373 16.78 -11.19 -24.22
CA THR A 373 16.02 -11.79 -25.32
C THR A 373 15.20 -12.99 -24.84
N SER A 374 14.05 -13.22 -25.50
CA SER A 374 13.22 -14.40 -25.23
C SER A 374 13.96 -15.71 -25.48
N GLU A 375 14.91 -15.73 -26.42
CA GLU A 375 15.74 -16.91 -26.72
C GLU A 375 16.72 -17.24 -25.59
N GLU A 376 17.39 -16.24 -25.01
CA GLU A 376 18.25 -16.42 -23.84
C GLU A 376 17.45 -16.99 -22.65
N LYS A 377 16.24 -16.47 -22.41
CA LYS A 377 15.35 -16.99 -21.34
C LYS A 377 14.89 -18.42 -21.59
N LYS A 378 14.59 -18.78 -22.84
CA LYS A 378 14.27 -20.17 -23.21
C LYS A 378 15.45 -21.11 -22.98
N LYS A 379 16.67 -20.70 -23.33
CA LYS A 379 17.89 -21.49 -23.09
C LYS A 379 18.14 -21.75 -21.59
N GLN A 380 17.70 -20.85 -20.72
CA GLN A 380 17.76 -21.02 -19.27
C GLN A 380 16.69 -22.00 -18.71
N GLY A 381 15.80 -22.53 -19.55
CA GLY A 381 14.79 -23.50 -19.13
C GLY A 381 13.66 -22.92 -18.28
N ILE A 382 13.46 -21.60 -18.31
CA ILE A 382 12.43 -20.93 -17.50
C ILE A 382 11.04 -21.27 -18.08
N PRO A 383 10.11 -21.82 -17.27
CA PRO A 383 8.75 -22.10 -17.72
C PRO A 383 8.01 -20.81 -18.05
N ARG A 384 7.15 -20.87 -19.07
CA ARG A 384 6.29 -19.74 -19.44
C ARG A 384 5.05 -19.70 -18.54
N ASP A 385 4.88 -18.60 -17.82
CA ASP A 385 3.66 -18.31 -17.08
C ASP A 385 2.62 -17.60 -17.96
N ASN A 386 1.33 -17.86 -17.69
CA ASN A 386 0.21 -17.17 -18.34
C ASN A 386 -0.05 -15.78 -17.74
N GLU A 387 0.47 -15.52 -16.55
CA GLU A 387 0.32 -14.26 -15.83
C GLU A 387 1.60 -13.98 -15.04
N VAL A 388 2.14 -12.77 -15.17
CA VAL A 388 3.36 -12.36 -14.47
C VAL A 388 3.02 -11.18 -13.57
N LEU A 389 3.35 -11.28 -12.28
CA LEU A 389 3.21 -10.18 -11.33
C LEU A 389 4.56 -9.48 -11.15
N LEU A 390 4.62 -8.22 -11.54
CA LEU A 390 5.76 -7.34 -11.29
C LEU A 390 5.64 -6.65 -9.95
N GLN A 391 6.78 -6.35 -9.33
CA GLN A 391 6.87 -5.48 -8.17
C GLN A 391 7.79 -4.32 -8.46
N ARG A 392 7.21 -3.20 -8.92
CA ARG A 392 7.96 -1.99 -9.22
C ARG A 392 8.24 -1.22 -7.93
N ARG A 393 9.49 -0.84 -7.68
CA ARG A 393 9.83 0.13 -6.63
C ARG A 393 9.74 1.54 -7.19
N LYS A 394 9.09 2.43 -6.45
CA LYS A 394 8.85 3.82 -6.82
C LYS A 394 9.12 4.69 -5.61
N ASP A 395 9.98 5.68 -5.77
CA ASP A 395 10.24 6.64 -4.70
C ASP A 395 9.17 7.73 -4.76
N GLN A 396 8.37 7.79 -3.70
CA GLN A 396 7.33 8.80 -3.54
C GLN A 396 7.83 9.87 -2.60
N VAL A 397 7.92 11.10 -3.09
CA VAL A 397 8.26 12.27 -2.27
C VAL A 397 7.01 12.64 -1.46
N GLN A 398 7.10 12.53 -0.13
CA GLN A 398 6.03 12.95 0.76
C GLN A 398 6.04 14.47 0.98
N PRO A 399 4.89 15.08 1.32
CA PRO A 399 4.85 16.46 1.80
C PRO A 399 5.77 16.60 3.02
N GLY A 400 6.85 17.38 2.90
CA GLY A 400 7.94 17.43 3.89
C GLY A 400 9.31 16.97 3.37
N GLY A 401 9.42 16.59 2.09
CA GLY A 401 10.70 16.33 1.43
C GLY A 401 11.32 14.95 1.71
N THR A 402 10.66 14.12 2.53
CA THR A 402 11.11 12.74 2.79
C THR A 402 10.71 11.82 1.62
N THR A 403 11.68 11.11 1.05
CA THR A 403 11.45 10.10 0.02
C THR A 403 11.10 8.75 0.66
N LEU A 404 9.93 8.20 0.33
CA LEU A 404 9.53 6.85 0.74
C LEU A 404 9.52 5.94 -0.47
N SER A 405 10.29 4.85 -0.42
CA SER A 405 10.25 3.83 -1.46
C SER A 405 9.02 2.93 -1.28
N VAL A 406 8.11 2.98 -2.24
CA VAL A 406 6.85 2.22 -2.29
C VAL A 406 6.95 1.13 -3.35
N THR A 407 6.57 -0.10 -3.00
CA THR A 407 6.46 -1.20 -3.96
C THR A 407 5.03 -1.31 -4.49
N VAL A 408 4.90 -1.22 -5.82
CA VAL A 408 3.65 -1.28 -6.56
C VAL A 408 3.57 -2.58 -7.35
N PRO A 409 2.51 -3.39 -7.18
CA PRO A 409 2.30 -4.57 -8.01
C PRO A 409 1.71 -4.19 -9.37
N TYR A 410 2.20 -4.78 -10.46
CA TYR A 410 1.57 -4.73 -11.79
C TYR A 410 1.33 -6.14 -12.30
N ARG A 411 0.19 -6.38 -12.94
CA ARG A 411 -0.16 -7.66 -13.57
C ARG A 411 0.13 -7.58 -15.07
N ILE A 412 0.90 -8.52 -15.60
CA ILE A 412 1.14 -8.65 -17.04
C ILE A 412 0.38 -9.84 -17.59
N ILE A 413 -0.26 -9.63 -18.74
CA ILE A 413 -0.93 -10.67 -19.51
C ILE A 413 -0.59 -10.52 -20.99
N ASP A 414 -0.71 -11.61 -21.74
CA ASP A 414 -0.63 -11.63 -23.22
C ASP A 414 -1.94 -12.05 -23.89
N GLN A 415 -2.92 -12.54 -23.13
CA GLN A 415 -4.23 -13.00 -23.59
C GLN A 415 -5.35 -12.07 -23.11
N PRO A 416 -5.57 -10.92 -23.78
CA PRO A 416 -6.54 -9.91 -23.35
C PRO A 416 -7.99 -10.42 -23.37
N LEU A 417 -8.33 -11.37 -24.25
CA LEU A 417 -9.69 -11.93 -24.37
C LEU A 417 -10.13 -12.74 -23.14
N LYS A 418 -9.19 -13.12 -22.25
CA LYS A 418 -9.52 -13.78 -20.97
C LYS A 418 -9.88 -12.78 -19.87
N LEU A 419 -9.75 -11.48 -20.12
CA LEU A 419 -10.11 -10.45 -19.14
C LEU A 419 -11.63 -10.34 -19.01
N ALA A 420 -12.10 -10.29 -17.76
CA ALA A 420 -13.48 -9.94 -17.48
C ALA A 420 -13.73 -8.46 -17.87
N PRO A 421 -14.97 -8.07 -18.23
CA PRO A 421 -15.30 -6.68 -18.57
C PRO A 421 -14.83 -5.64 -17.53
N GLN A 422 -14.95 -5.97 -16.24
CA GLN A 422 -14.50 -5.13 -15.12
C GLN A 422 -12.97 -4.96 -15.03
N ASP A 423 -12.19 -5.89 -15.58
CA ASP A 423 -10.73 -5.83 -15.53
C ASP A 423 -10.15 -4.85 -16.54
N TRP A 424 -10.91 -4.52 -17.59
CA TRP A 424 -10.50 -3.56 -18.61
C TRP A 424 -10.33 -2.14 -18.06
N ASP A 425 -11.05 -1.77 -17.00
CA ASP A 425 -10.82 -0.49 -16.32
C ASP A 425 -9.44 -0.45 -15.61
N ARG A 426 -8.86 -1.60 -15.32
CA ARG A 426 -7.54 -1.73 -14.68
C ARG A 426 -6.40 -1.79 -15.68
N VAL A 427 -6.70 -1.86 -16.97
CA VAL A 427 -5.69 -1.86 -18.03
C VAL A 427 -5.15 -0.45 -18.19
N VAL A 428 -3.84 -0.31 -18.02
CA VAL A 428 -3.15 0.99 -17.98
C VAL A 428 -2.22 1.18 -19.16
N ALA A 429 -1.63 0.09 -19.66
CA ALA A 429 -0.71 0.11 -20.79
C ALA A 429 -0.91 -1.09 -21.71
N VAL A 430 -0.64 -0.87 -23.00
CA VAL A 430 -0.58 -1.91 -24.03
C VAL A 430 0.68 -1.79 -24.87
N PHE A 431 1.37 -2.91 -25.11
CA PHE A 431 2.43 -3.00 -26.10
C PHE A 431 1.86 -3.38 -27.47
N VAL A 432 2.08 -2.53 -28.46
CA VAL A 432 1.54 -2.68 -29.82
C VAL A 432 2.60 -3.16 -30.79
N GLN A 433 2.22 -4.02 -31.73
CA GLN A 433 3.10 -4.53 -32.78
C GLN A 433 2.94 -3.79 -34.11
N GLY A 434 1.75 -3.23 -34.37
CA GLY A 434 1.47 -2.42 -35.55
C GLY A 434 0.23 -2.82 -36.35
N PRO A 435 -0.04 -4.11 -36.60
CA PRO A 435 -1.25 -4.49 -37.34
C PRO A 435 -2.54 -4.25 -36.53
N ALA A 436 -3.55 -3.61 -37.16
CA ALA A 436 -4.83 -3.28 -36.49
C ALA A 436 -5.60 -4.50 -35.98
N TRP A 437 -5.43 -5.66 -36.64
CA TRP A 437 -6.07 -6.91 -36.21
C TRP A 437 -5.64 -7.37 -34.81
N GLN A 438 -4.53 -6.85 -34.27
CA GLN A 438 -4.09 -7.09 -32.88
C GLN A 438 -5.21 -6.78 -31.87
N PHE A 439 -6.04 -5.79 -32.16
CA PHE A 439 -7.10 -5.30 -31.26
C PHE A 439 -8.48 -5.95 -31.52
N LYS A 440 -8.56 -6.94 -32.41
CA LYS A 440 -9.82 -7.62 -32.71
C LYS A 440 -10.42 -8.24 -31.44
N GLY A 441 -11.68 -7.89 -31.15
CA GLY A 441 -12.41 -8.37 -29.96
C GLY A 441 -12.11 -7.61 -28.66
N TRP A 442 -11.33 -6.52 -28.73
CA TRP A 442 -11.12 -5.62 -27.60
C TRP A 442 -12.33 -4.68 -27.42
N PRO A 443 -12.62 -4.23 -26.19
CA PRO A 443 -13.58 -3.16 -25.99
C PRO A 443 -13.09 -1.86 -26.63
N TRP A 444 -14.02 -1.00 -27.03
CA TRP A 444 -13.73 0.31 -27.63
C TRP A 444 -13.01 0.26 -28.97
N LEU A 445 -12.94 -0.91 -29.62
CA LEU A 445 -12.56 -0.97 -31.02
C LEU A 445 -13.70 -0.38 -31.85
N LEU A 446 -13.37 0.59 -32.70
CA LEU A 446 -14.36 1.21 -33.58
C LEU A 446 -14.82 0.23 -34.68
N PRO A 447 -16.03 0.37 -35.23
CA PRO A 447 -16.55 -0.52 -36.28
C PRO A 447 -15.71 -0.54 -37.57
N ASP A 448 -14.94 0.53 -37.83
CA ASP A 448 -13.98 0.65 -38.93
C ASP A 448 -12.65 -0.10 -38.67
N GLY A 449 -12.49 -0.70 -37.47
CA GLY A 449 -11.29 -1.40 -37.03
C GLY A 449 -10.21 -0.47 -36.46
N SER A 450 -10.50 0.82 -36.24
CA SER A 450 -9.55 1.80 -35.73
C SER A 450 -9.41 1.73 -34.19
N PRO A 451 -8.18 1.64 -33.64
CA PRO A 451 -7.95 1.53 -32.19
C PRO A 451 -7.86 2.88 -31.45
N VAL A 452 -8.34 3.99 -32.05
CA VAL A 452 -8.22 5.35 -31.48
C VAL A 452 -8.83 5.45 -30.09
N ASP A 453 -10.05 4.95 -29.90
CA ASP A 453 -10.75 4.98 -28.61
C ASP A 453 -10.09 4.08 -27.56
N ILE A 454 -9.41 3.02 -27.99
CA ILE A 454 -8.59 2.16 -27.12
C ILE A 454 -7.43 2.99 -26.56
N PHE A 455 -6.73 3.74 -27.43
CA PHE A 455 -5.57 4.55 -27.03
C PHE A 455 -5.93 5.81 -26.23
N ALA A 456 -7.16 6.31 -26.36
CA ALA A 456 -7.68 7.35 -25.49
C ALA A 456 -7.88 6.85 -24.04
N LYS A 457 -8.12 5.55 -23.84
CA LYS A 457 -8.39 4.93 -22.53
C LYS A 457 -7.23 4.12 -21.95
N ILE A 458 -6.26 3.73 -22.78
CA ILE A 458 -5.10 2.92 -22.40
C ILE A 458 -3.85 3.51 -23.06
N ARG A 459 -2.75 3.69 -22.31
CA ARG A 459 -1.52 4.21 -22.89
C ARG A 459 -0.83 3.15 -23.75
N ALA A 460 -0.60 3.45 -25.03
CA ALA A 460 0.05 2.53 -25.95
C ALA A 460 1.56 2.77 -26.07
N PHE A 461 2.31 1.68 -26.18
CA PHE A 461 3.76 1.67 -26.36
C PHE A 461 4.17 0.75 -27.49
N HIS A 462 5.13 1.14 -28.30
CA HIS A 462 5.71 0.29 -29.34
C HIS A 462 7.19 0.10 -29.07
N LEU A 463 7.62 -1.13 -28.83
CA LEU A 463 9.01 -1.46 -28.57
C LEU A 463 9.66 -1.98 -29.86
N LYS A 464 10.70 -1.30 -30.33
CA LYS A 464 11.44 -1.67 -31.54
C LYS A 464 12.94 -1.50 -31.35
N TYR A 465 13.72 -2.05 -32.27
CA TYR A 465 15.14 -1.69 -32.38
C TYR A 465 15.31 -0.33 -33.05
N ASP A 466 16.38 0.39 -32.72
CA ASP A 466 16.77 1.67 -33.31
C ASP A 466 16.89 1.60 -34.85
N GLU A 467 17.46 0.52 -35.37
CA GLU A 467 17.59 0.27 -36.81
C GLU A 467 16.27 -0.13 -37.51
N ALA A 468 15.24 -0.51 -36.75
CA ALA A 468 14.00 -1.01 -37.32
C ALA A 468 13.07 0.14 -37.75
N LYS A 469 12.53 0.03 -38.97
CA LYS A 469 11.51 0.97 -39.46
C LYS A 469 10.23 0.82 -38.63
N THR A 470 9.71 1.95 -38.14
CA THR A 470 8.42 1.97 -37.44
C THR A 470 7.29 1.64 -38.40
N ASP A 471 6.39 0.75 -38.01
CA ASP A 471 5.22 0.36 -38.80
C ASP A 471 4.34 1.58 -39.16
N PRO A 472 3.82 1.70 -40.39
CA PRO A 472 3.02 2.85 -40.81
C PRO A 472 1.75 3.08 -39.98
N ASN A 473 1.14 2.04 -39.42
CA ASN A 473 -0.03 2.19 -38.57
C ASN A 473 0.34 2.78 -37.21
N VAL A 474 1.48 2.36 -36.64
CA VAL A 474 1.99 2.90 -35.36
C VAL A 474 2.29 4.39 -35.48
N GLN A 475 2.76 4.86 -36.64
CA GLN A 475 3.00 6.29 -36.88
C GLN A 475 1.71 7.13 -36.88
N LYS A 476 0.57 6.52 -37.21
CA LYS A 476 -0.74 7.21 -37.25
C LYS A 476 -1.45 7.22 -35.90
N TRP A 477 -1.04 6.35 -34.98
CA TRP A 477 -1.70 6.15 -33.69
C TRP A 477 -0.99 6.93 -32.56
N ASP A 478 -1.71 7.29 -31.50
CA ASP A 478 -1.10 7.86 -30.27
C ASP A 478 -0.36 6.77 -29.48
N VAL A 479 0.85 6.45 -29.94
CA VAL A 479 1.70 5.41 -29.39
C VAL A 479 3.06 5.99 -29.05
N THR A 480 3.54 5.69 -27.84
CA THR A 480 4.91 6.06 -27.44
C THR A 480 5.89 5.02 -27.95
N VAL A 481 6.78 5.43 -28.87
CA VAL A 481 7.81 4.55 -29.41
C VAL A 481 9.00 4.48 -28.44
N LEU A 482 9.39 3.26 -28.10
CA LEU A 482 10.55 2.93 -27.27
C LEU A 482 11.58 2.24 -28.17
N GLU A 483 12.76 2.84 -28.27
CA GLU A 483 13.83 2.37 -29.15
C GLU A 483 14.93 1.72 -28.32
N LEU A 484 15.25 0.47 -28.65
CA LEU A 484 16.32 -0.28 -28.04
C LEU A 484 17.49 -0.43 -29.01
N SER A 485 18.71 -0.36 -28.48
CA SER A 485 19.89 -0.68 -29.27
C SER A 485 20.18 -2.18 -29.20
N ARG A 486 20.63 -2.79 -30.29
CA ARG A 486 21.05 -4.20 -30.29
C ARG A 486 22.30 -4.44 -29.45
N HIS A 487 23.21 -3.47 -29.41
CA HIS A 487 24.55 -3.62 -28.83
C HIS A 487 24.75 -2.79 -27.55
N ARG A 488 24.07 -1.64 -27.42
CA ARG A 488 24.28 -0.70 -26.31
C ARG A 488 23.29 -0.90 -25.15
N ARG A 489 23.47 -1.97 -24.37
CA ARG A 489 22.57 -2.35 -23.25
C ARG A 489 22.51 -1.36 -22.08
N HIS A 490 23.51 -0.48 -21.93
CA HIS A 490 23.47 0.58 -20.91
C HIS A 490 22.38 1.63 -21.20
N LEU A 491 21.88 1.72 -22.44
CA LEU A 491 20.80 2.60 -22.84
C LEU A 491 19.40 2.01 -22.56
N ASP A 492 19.30 0.73 -22.21
CA ASP A 492 18.00 0.11 -21.93
C ASP A 492 17.32 0.75 -20.71
N ARG A 493 18.10 1.01 -19.64
CA ARG A 493 17.61 1.58 -18.40
C ARG A 493 16.89 2.93 -18.59
N PRO A 494 17.47 3.95 -19.25
CA PRO A 494 16.76 5.21 -19.49
C PRO A 494 15.51 5.04 -20.36
N VAL A 495 15.50 4.11 -21.33
CA VAL A 495 14.31 3.83 -22.16
C VAL A 495 13.15 3.32 -21.31
N PHE A 496 13.39 2.36 -20.41
CA PHE A 496 12.36 1.85 -19.52
C PHE A 496 11.98 2.82 -18.40
N LEU A 497 12.89 3.68 -17.95
CA LEU A 497 12.53 4.79 -17.05
C LEU A 497 11.57 5.78 -17.73
N ARG A 498 11.81 6.12 -19.00
CA ARG A 498 10.90 6.96 -19.80
C ARG A 498 9.53 6.32 -19.99
N PHE A 499 9.47 5.00 -20.20
CA PHE A 499 8.22 4.23 -20.21
C PHE A 499 7.44 4.44 -18.91
N TRP A 500 8.10 4.23 -17.77
CA TRP A 500 7.48 4.34 -16.46
C TRP A 500 7.03 5.78 -16.12
N GLU A 501 7.81 6.78 -16.49
CA GLU A 501 7.44 8.19 -16.30
C GLU A 501 6.19 8.55 -17.13
N THR A 502 6.16 8.13 -18.39
CA THR A 502 5.02 8.33 -19.30
C THR A 502 3.77 7.66 -18.74
N LEU A 503 3.91 6.42 -18.24
CA LEU A 503 2.81 5.68 -17.65
C LEU A 503 2.32 6.31 -16.34
N ASP A 504 3.23 6.72 -15.45
CA ASP A 504 2.87 7.37 -14.19
C ASP A 504 2.07 8.66 -14.43
N ARG A 505 2.53 9.50 -15.36
CA ARG A 505 1.84 10.74 -15.74
C ARG A 505 0.43 10.47 -16.26
N TYR A 506 0.28 9.43 -17.09
CA TYR A 506 -1.02 8.99 -17.58
C TYR A 506 -1.92 8.50 -16.44
N MET A 507 -1.38 7.66 -15.55
CA MET A 507 -2.14 7.05 -14.47
C MET A 507 -2.62 8.06 -13.42
N VAL A 508 -1.82 9.10 -13.10
CA VAL A 508 -2.24 10.19 -12.20
C VAL A 508 -3.49 10.89 -12.72
N LYS A 509 -3.56 11.14 -14.04
CA LYS A 509 -4.66 11.87 -14.67
C LYS A 509 -5.89 11.00 -14.92
N HIS A 510 -5.71 9.76 -15.37
CA HIS A 510 -6.79 8.93 -15.91
C HIS A 510 -7.15 7.71 -15.04
N LYS A 511 -6.28 7.28 -14.12
CA LYS A 511 -6.40 6.03 -13.37
C LYS A 511 -6.09 6.19 -11.86
N SER A 512 -6.45 7.33 -11.27
CA SER A 512 -6.22 7.64 -9.84
C SER A 512 -6.87 6.65 -8.85
N HIS A 513 -7.88 5.90 -9.30
CA HIS A 513 -8.53 4.85 -8.52
C HIS A 513 -7.73 3.53 -8.46
N LEU A 514 -6.62 3.38 -9.18
CA LEU A 514 -5.75 2.21 -9.08
C LEU A 514 -4.69 2.43 -7.99
N ARG A 515 -3.96 1.37 -7.63
CA ARG A 515 -2.83 1.45 -6.69
C ARG A 515 -1.53 1.42 -7.48
N PHE A 516 -0.86 2.58 -7.62
CA PHE A 516 0.36 2.75 -8.43
C PHE A 516 1.31 3.85 -7.95
#